data_AF-A0A6H2A5S9-F1
#
_entry.id   AF-A0A6H2A5S9-F1
#
_cell.length_a   1.000
_cell.length_b   1.000
_cell.length_c   1.000
_cell.angle_alpha   90.00
_cell.angle_beta   90.00
_cell.angle_gamma   90.00
#
_symmetry.space_group_name_H-M   'P 1'
#
loop_
_entity.id
_entity.type
_entity.pdbx_description
1 polymer ?
#
loop_
_entity_poly.entity_id
_entity_poly.type
_entity_poly.pdbx_seq_one_letter_code
_entity_poly.pdbx_strand_id
1 'polypeptide(L)'
;MVEHKVLTIKEDPIYQMLAQYKTAITSVLPNHLKPERMLRIAHSMIYRTPKLKDCTPLSLINAVIEISTLGLEVGRTAHIIPFKAEATVIVDYKGFIELAHRSNQIASFP
;
A
#
# COMPACT_ATOMS: atom_id res chain seq x y z
N MET A 1 -15.33 -14.20 25.59
CA MET A 1 -15.15 -12.74 25.41
C MET A 1 -13.66 -12.48 25.45
N VAL A 2 -13.00 -12.40 24.29
CA VAL A 2 -11.56 -12.11 24.23
C VAL A 2 -11.41 -10.60 24.31
N GLU A 3 -10.75 -10.11 25.35
CA GLU A 3 -10.41 -8.70 25.51
C GLU A 3 -9.61 -8.23 24.29
N HIS A 4 -10.24 -7.42 23.44
CA HIS A 4 -9.50 -6.64 22.45
C HIS A 4 -8.79 -5.50 23.17
N LYS A 5 -7.60 -5.79 23.71
CA LYS A 5 -6.62 -4.76 24.06
C LYS A 5 -6.31 -4.00 22.77
N VAL A 6 -6.78 -2.75 22.67
CA VAL A 6 -6.44 -1.87 21.56
C VAL A 6 -4.94 -1.58 21.65
N LEU A 7 -4.14 -2.41 20.99
CA LEU A 7 -2.70 -2.20 20.86
C LEU A 7 -2.52 -0.91 20.06
N THR A 8 -1.66 -0.01 20.55
CA THR A 8 -1.23 1.14 19.76
C THR A 8 -0.55 0.60 18.49
N ILE A 9 -0.75 1.20 17.31
CA ILE A 9 -0.23 0.67 16.01
C ILE A 9 1.28 0.35 16.08
N LYS A 10 2.05 1.10 16.88
CA LYS A 10 3.48 0.85 17.09
C LYS A 10 3.80 -0.45 17.85
N GLU A 11 2.89 -0.96 18.67
CA GLU A 11 3.05 -2.18 19.47
C GLU A 11 2.57 -3.42 18.72
N ASP A 12 1.97 -3.25 17.54
CA ASP A 12 1.48 -4.36 16.73
C ASP A 12 2.67 -5.20 16.21
N PRO A 13 2.66 -6.54 16.40
CA PRO A 13 3.70 -7.44 15.90
C PRO A 13 3.98 -7.30 14.40
N ILE A 14 2.93 -7.02 13.61
CA ILE A 14 3.04 -6.83 12.15
C ILE A 14 3.77 -5.52 11.84
N TYR A 15 3.44 -4.45 12.58
CA TYR A 15 4.13 -3.17 12.42
C TYR A 15 5.61 -3.29 12.79
N GLN A 16 5.93 -4.00 13.87
CA GLN A 16 7.30 -4.24 14.29
C GLN A 16 8.10 -5.05 13.25
N MET A 17 7.50 -6.10 12.69
CA MET A 17 8.10 -6.86 11.59
C MET A 17 8.43 -5.95 10.39
N LEU A 18 7.49 -5.10 9.96
CA LEU A 18 7.72 -4.17 8.86
C LEU A 18 8.77 -3.09 9.21
N ALA A 19 8.79 -2.62 10.46
CA ALA A 19 9.73 -1.61 10.94
C ALA A 19 11.19 -2.07 10.93
N GLN A 20 11.47 -3.38 11.02
CA GLN A 20 12.81 -3.94 10.88
C GLN A 20 13.42 -3.66 9.49
N TYR A 21 12.58 -3.51 8.47
CA TYR A 21 13.00 -3.22 7.10
C TYR A 21 13.14 -1.72 6.82
N LYS A 22 12.91 -0.83 7.82
CA LYS A 22 12.85 0.63 7.64
C LYS A 22 14.05 1.21 6.90
N THR A 23 15.25 0.71 7.15
CA THR A 23 16.48 1.18 6.47
C THR A 23 16.45 0.86 4.98
N ALA A 24 16.12 -0.38 4.62
CA ALA A 24 16.02 -0.81 3.22
C ALA A 24 14.87 -0.11 2.48
N ILE A 25 13.78 0.15 3.18
CA ILE A 25 12.65 0.94 2.69
C ILE A 25 13.11 2.37 2.39
N THR A 26 13.80 3.00 3.34
CA THR A 26 14.26 4.39 3.20
C THR A 26 15.22 4.56 2.01
N SER A 27 16.05 3.57 1.69
CA SER A 27 16.96 3.64 0.55
C SER A 27 16.27 3.61 -0.83
N VAL A 28 15.05 3.08 -0.92
CA VAL A 28 14.31 2.99 -2.20
C VAL A 28 13.18 4.00 -2.31
N LEU A 29 12.82 4.68 -1.21
CA LEU A 29 11.74 5.65 -1.21
C LEU A 29 12.14 6.95 -1.93
N PRO A 30 11.23 7.51 -2.75
CA PRO A 30 11.31 8.90 -3.17
C PRO A 30 11.38 9.86 -1.97
N ASN A 31 12.18 10.93 -2.08
CA ASN A 31 12.43 11.91 -0.99
C ASN A 31 11.17 12.54 -0.37
N HIS A 32 10.07 12.61 -1.12
CA HIS A 32 8.80 13.20 -0.67
C HIS A 32 7.90 12.22 0.09
N LEU A 33 8.23 10.92 0.11
CA LEU A 33 7.50 9.89 0.83
C LEU A 33 8.17 9.62 2.18
N LYS A 34 7.36 9.63 3.25
CA LYS A 34 7.85 9.32 4.60
C LYS A 34 7.71 7.81 4.88
N PRO A 35 8.76 7.10 5.34
CA PRO A 35 8.71 5.68 5.64
C PRO A 35 7.57 5.29 6.61
N GLU A 36 7.29 6.12 7.63
CA GLU A 36 6.23 5.87 8.62
C GLU A 36 4.83 5.90 8.01
N ARG A 37 4.64 6.65 6.91
CA ARG A 37 3.38 6.64 6.17
C ARG A 37 3.22 5.32 5.42
N MET A 38 4.28 4.85 4.76
CA MET A 38 4.25 3.60 4.00
C MET A 38 4.00 2.40 4.91
N LEU A 39 4.67 2.33 6.06
CA LEU A 39 4.48 1.27 7.06
C LEU A 39 3.03 1.19 7.57
N ARG A 40 2.39 2.34 7.81
CA ARG A 40 0.97 2.38 8.24
C ARG A 40 0.01 1.90 7.16
N ILE A 41 0.26 2.29 5.90
CA ILE A 41 -0.56 1.83 4.77
C ILE A 41 -0.37 0.32 4.59
N ALA A 42 0.87 -0.17 4.58
CA ALA A 42 1.17 -1.60 4.48
C ALA A 42 0.50 -2.42 5.60
N HIS A 43 0.60 -1.96 6.86
CA HIS A 43 -0.10 -2.59 8.00
C HIS A 43 -1.62 -2.63 7.79
N SER A 44 -2.22 -1.52 7.35
CA SER A 44 -3.65 -1.45 7.05
C SER A 44 -4.06 -2.40 5.91
N MET A 45 -3.19 -2.61 4.93
CA MET A 45 -3.45 -3.53 3.81
C MET A 45 -3.37 -4.99 4.24
N ILE A 46 -2.41 -5.36 5.09
CA ILE A 46 -2.35 -6.70 5.69
C ILE A 46 -3.62 -6.97 6.51
N TYR A 47 -4.12 -5.97 7.24
CA TYR A 47 -5.36 -6.12 7.99
C TYR A 47 -6.58 -6.35 7.08
N ARG A 48 -6.68 -5.63 5.96
CA ARG A 48 -7.78 -5.79 4.98
C ARG A 48 -7.68 -7.10 4.20
N THR A 49 -6.46 -7.52 3.84
CA THR A 49 -6.17 -8.72 3.07
C THR A 49 -5.12 -9.56 3.80
N PRO A 50 -5.52 -10.44 4.75
CA PRO A 50 -4.59 -11.19 5.59
C PRO A 50 -3.55 -12.02 4.84
N LYS A 51 -3.87 -12.49 3.63
CA LYS A 51 -2.93 -13.23 2.76
C LYS A 51 -1.70 -12.41 2.34
N LEU A 52 -1.75 -11.08 2.42
CA LEU A 52 -0.57 -10.23 2.17
C LEU A 52 0.52 -10.41 3.24
N LYS A 53 0.20 -11.03 4.37
CA LYS A 53 1.19 -11.41 5.39
C LYS A 53 2.19 -12.45 4.86
N ASP A 54 1.78 -13.27 3.89
CA ASP A 54 2.62 -14.33 3.31
C ASP A 54 3.54 -13.79 2.20
N CYS A 55 3.34 -12.54 1.77
CA CYS A 55 4.17 -11.89 0.77
C CYS A 55 5.45 -11.32 1.39
N THR A 56 6.50 -11.13 0.57
CA THR A 56 7.72 -10.47 1.05
C THR A 56 7.44 -9.02 1.48
N PRO A 57 7.98 -8.55 2.63
CA PRO A 57 7.80 -7.17 3.08
C PRO A 57 8.21 -6.11 2.05
N LEU A 58 9.26 -6.40 1.28
CA LEU A 58 9.75 -5.51 0.23
C LEU A 58 8.73 -5.37 -0.92
N SER A 59 8.12 -6.46 -1.39
CA SER A 59 7.10 -6.41 -2.44
C SER A 59 5.88 -5.60 -2.02
N LEU A 60 5.43 -5.76 -0.78
CA LEU A 60 4.28 -5.00 -0.25
C LEU A 60 4.57 -3.50 -0.22
N ILE A 61 5.79 -3.12 0.12
CA ILE A 61 6.17 -1.72 0.21
C ILE A 61 6.35 -1.12 -1.17
N ASN A 62 6.96 -1.85 -2.10
CA ASN A 62 7.04 -1.45 -3.50
C ASN A 62 5.65 -1.22 -4.08
N ALA A 63 4.69 -2.11 -3.79
CA ALA A 63 3.29 -1.95 -4.22
C ALA A 63 2.65 -0.67 -3.63
N VAL A 64 2.90 -0.37 -2.36
CA VAL A 64 2.41 0.87 -1.72
C VAL A 64 3.06 2.12 -2.33
N ILE A 65 4.36 2.07 -2.64
CA ILE A 65 5.08 3.16 -3.32
C ILE A 65 4.48 3.37 -4.71
N GLU A 66 4.31 2.31 -5.48
CA GLU A 66 3.76 2.36 -6.84
C GLU A 66 2.38 3.03 -6.86
N ILE A 67 1.45 2.59 -6.00
CA ILE A 67 0.12 3.23 -5.90
C ILE A 67 0.24 4.70 -5.50
N SER A 68 1.15 5.03 -4.57
CA SER A 68 1.39 6.41 -4.14
C SER A 68 1.96 7.28 -5.27
N THR A 69 2.84 6.74 -6.12
CA THR A 69 3.41 7.47 -7.27
C THR A 69 2.39 7.75 -8.36
N LEU A 70 1.42 6.86 -8.56
CA LEU A 70 0.27 7.10 -9.45
C LEU A 70 -0.73 8.09 -8.85
N GLY A 71 -0.59 8.46 -7.58
CA GLY A 71 -1.53 9.29 -6.85
C GLY A 71 -2.92 8.63 -6.75
N LEU A 72 -2.95 7.30 -6.68
CA LEU A 72 -4.17 6.50 -6.52
C LEU A 72 -4.36 6.10 -5.05
N GLU A 73 -5.58 5.72 -4.70
CA GLU A 73 -5.99 5.36 -3.35
C GLU A 73 -6.13 3.83 -3.22
N VAL A 74 -5.43 3.26 -2.24
CA VAL A 74 -5.44 1.82 -2.01
C VAL A 74 -6.80 1.36 -1.47
N GLY A 75 -7.40 0.38 -2.15
CA GLY A 75 -8.71 -0.20 -1.85
C GLY A 75 -9.89 0.53 -2.48
N ARG A 76 -9.66 1.58 -3.28
CA ARG A 76 -10.71 2.28 -4.02
C ARG A 76 -10.39 2.45 -5.50
N THR A 77 -9.17 2.88 -5.84
CA THR A 77 -8.76 3.12 -7.23
C THR A 77 -7.57 2.25 -7.65
N ALA A 78 -6.88 1.64 -6.70
CA ALA A 78 -5.96 0.53 -6.93
C ALA A 78 -6.03 -0.46 -5.76
N HIS A 79 -5.69 -1.72 -5.99
CA HIS A 79 -5.73 -2.79 -5.01
C HIS A 79 -4.38 -3.49 -4.95
N ILE A 80 -4.02 -3.99 -3.77
CA ILE A 80 -2.83 -4.85 -3.60
C ILE A 80 -3.31 -6.27 -3.40
N ILE A 81 -2.87 -7.17 -4.28
CA ILE A 81 -3.22 -8.59 -4.22
C ILE A 81 -1.98 -9.45 -3.97
N PRO A 82 -2.12 -10.57 -3.26
CA PRO A 82 -1.07 -11.56 -3.18
C PRO A 82 -1.02 -12.38 -4.49
N PHE A 83 0.14 -12.42 -5.12
CA PHE A 83 0.45 -13.34 -6.21
C PHE A 83 1.69 -14.16 -5.84
N LYS A 84 1.47 -15.43 -5.48
CA LYS A 84 2.51 -16.30 -4.89
C LYS A 84 3.08 -15.63 -3.63
N ALA A 85 4.39 -15.41 -3.58
CA ALA A 85 5.09 -14.77 -2.45
C ALA A 85 5.27 -13.24 -2.63
N GLU A 86 4.63 -12.64 -3.64
CA GLU A 86 4.78 -11.22 -3.95
C GLU A 86 3.44 -10.48 -3.84
N ALA A 87 3.48 -9.25 -3.33
CA ALA A 87 2.36 -8.34 -3.35
C ALA A 87 2.39 -7.52 -4.64
N THR A 88 1.32 -7.60 -5.43
CA THR A 88 1.22 -6.96 -6.75
C THR A 88 0.10 -5.92 -6.76
N VAL A 89 0.33 -4.82 -7.45
CA VAL A 89 -0.67 -3.76 -7.66
C VAL A 89 -1.57 -4.12 -8.84
N ILE A 90 -2.88 -3.95 -8.65
CA ILE A 90 -3.86 -3.94 -9.72
C ILE A 90 -4.58 -2.60 -9.66
N VAL A 91 -4.50 -1.82 -10.74
CA VAL A 91 -5.28 -0.59 -10.89
C VAL A 91 -6.72 -0.97 -11.21
N ASP A 92 -7.66 -0.39 -10.45
CA ASP A 92 -9.09 -0.60 -10.67
C ASP A 92 -9.57 0.24 -11.86
N TYR A 93 -10.72 -0.10 -12.45
CA TYR A 93 -11.31 0.69 -13.55
C TYR A 93 -11.48 2.17 -13.15
N LYS A 94 -11.82 2.41 -11.87
CA LYS A 94 -11.93 3.77 -11.30
C LYS A 94 -10.60 4.51 -11.32
N GLY A 95 -9.50 3.82 -11.05
CA GLY A 95 -8.16 4.39 -11.11
C GLY A 95 -7.75 4.71 -12.54
N PHE A 96 -8.06 3.85 -13.51
CA PHE A 96 -7.83 4.15 -14.91
C PHE A 96 -8.62 5.37 -15.39
N ILE A 97 -9.90 5.49 -15.00
CA ILE A 97 -10.72 6.68 -15.31
C ILE A 97 -10.09 7.94 -14.71
N GLU A 98 -9.68 7.90 -13.44
CA GLU A 98 -9.04 9.04 -12.77
C GLU A 98 -7.72 9.44 -13.44
N LEU A 99 -6.85 8.47 -13.76
CA LEU A 99 -5.60 8.72 -14.49
C LEU A 99 -5.85 9.30 -15.88
N ALA A 100 -6.84 8.77 -16.59
CA ALA A 100 -7.18 9.26 -17.91
C ALA A 100 -7.70 10.72 -17.83
N HIS A 101 -8.53 11.08 -16.85
CA HIS A 101 -8.96 12.48 -16.68
C HIS A 101 -7.79 13.41 -16.34
N ARG A 102 -6.82 12.96 -15.54
CA ARG A 102 -5.60 13.74 -15.22
C ARG A 102 -4.69 13.95 -16.44
N SER A 103 -4.78 13.11 -17.45
CA SER A 103 -3.95 13.19 -18.66
C SER A 103 -4.35 14.34 -19.60
N ASN A 104 -5.54 14.94 -19.44
CA ASN A 104 -6.15 15.88 -20.39
C ASN A 104 -6.28 15.35 -21.84
N GLN A 105 -6.16 14.03 -22.05
CA GLN A 105 -6.30 13.40 -23.38
C GLN A 105 -7.72 12.88 -23.65
N ILE A 106 -8.61 12.89 -22.66
CA ILE A 106 -10.01 12.53 -22.85
C ILE A 106 -10.80 13.78 -23.27
N ALA A 107 -11.57 13.67 -24.34
CA ALA A 107 -12.57 14.67 -24.67
C ALA A 107 -13.62 14.72 -23.55
N SER A 108 -13.85 15.91 -22.97
CA SER A 108 -15.02 16.11 -22.11
C SER A 108 -16.24 16.09 -23.01
N PHE A 109 -17.12 15.12 -22.84
CA PHE A 109 -18.42 15.16 -23.49
C PHE A 109 -19.24 16.29 -22.84
N PRO A 110 -19.94 17.11 -23.66
CA PRO A 110 -20.79 18.19 -23.18
C PRO A 110 -22.04 17.68 -22.45
#